data_AF-A0A0E3NR59-F1
#
_entry.id   AF-A0A0E3NR59-F1
#
_cell.length_a   1.000
_cell.length_b   1.000
_cell.length_c   1.000
_cell.angle_alpha   90.00
_cell.angle_beta   90.00
_cell.angle_gamma   90.00
#
_symmetry.space_group_name_H-M   'P 1'
#
loop_
_entity.id
_entity.type
_entity.pdbx_description
1 polymer ?
#
loop_
_entity_poly.entity_id
_entity_poly.type
_entity_poly.pdbx_seq_one_letter_code
_entity_poly.pdbx_strand_id
1 'polypeptide(L)' 'MGYKCTRCKQKVEIDYEYTGIRCPYCGHRILVKERPTTIKRIKAE' A
#
# COMPACT_ATOMS: atom_id res chain seq x y z
N MET A 1 -1.90 -8.12 1.98
CA MET A 1 -1.07 -6.97 2.42
C MET A 1 -1.62 -5.73 1.74
N GLY A 2 -2.13 -4.77 2.52
CA GLY A 2 -2.71 -3.56 1.94
C GLY A 2 -1.63 -2.63 1.39
N TYR A 3 -1.84 -2.17 0.16
CA TYR A 3 -1.09 -1.08 -0.41
C TYR A 3 -1.94 0.18 -0.32
N LYS A 4 -1.29 1.33 -0.36
CA LYS A 4 -1.94 2.64 -0.38
C LYS A 4 -1.49 3.37 -1.62
N CYS A 5 -2.44 3.91 -2.38
CA CYS A 5 -2.08 4.74 -3.52
C CYS A 5 -1.54 6.09 -3.03
N THR A 6 -0.42 6.55 -3.60
CA THR A 6 0.14 7.88 -3.29
C THR A 6 -0.75 9.03 -3.73
N ARG A 7 -1.57 8.84 -4.77
CA ARG A 7 -2.44 9.88 -5.34
C ARG A 7 -3.81 9.97 -4.66
N CYS A 8 -4.63 8.91 -4.73
CA CYS A 8 -5.97 8.92 -4.13
C CYS A 8 -5.98 8.56 -2.64
N LYS A 9 -4.84 8.14 -2.07
CA LYS A 9 -4.69 7.75 -0.65
C LYS A 9 -5.60 6.61 -0.19
N GLN A 10 -6.31 5.95 -1.11
CA GLN A 10 -7.13 4.79 -0.79
C GLN A 10 -6.27 3.55 -0.60
N LYS A 11 -6.80 2.64 0.24
CA LYS A 11 -6.25 1.30 0.42
C LYS A 11 -6.63 0.46 -0.80
N VAL A 12 -5.63 -0.18 -1.37
CA VAL A 12 -5.72 -1.02 -2.55
C VAL A 12 -5.14 -2.38 -2.18
N GLU A 13 -5.91 -3.42 -2.39
CA GLU A 13 -5.39 -4.78 -2.44
C GLU A 13 -5.02 -5.07 -3.89
N ILE A 14 -3.78 -5.49 -4.11
CA ILE A 14 -3.30 -5.86 -5.44
C ILE A 14 -3.29 -7.37 -5.55
N ASP A 15 -4.07 -7.87 -6.51
CA ASP A 15 -3.99 -9.25 -6.97
C ASP A 15 -2.89 -9.36 -8.03
N TYR A 16 -1.84 -10.09 -7.68
CA TYR A 16 -0.64 -10.26 -8.52
C TYR A 16 -0.89 -11.08 -9.80
N GLU A 17 -2.01 -11.80 -9.89
CA GLU A 17 -2.31 -12.70 -11.01
C GLU A 17 -2.90 -11.98 -12.23
N TYR A 18 -3.70 -10.92 -12.05
CA TYR A 18 -4.53 -10.39 -13.16
C TYR A 18 -4.44 -8.88 -13.42
N THR A 19 -4.18 -8.04 -12.41
CA THR A 19 -4.38 -6.57 -12.55
C THR A 19 -3.06 -5.77 -12.65
N GLY A 20 -1.92 -6.40 -12.35
CA GLY A 20 -0.64 -5.70 -12.27
C GLY A 20 -0.64 -4.60 -11.21
N ILE A 21 0.38 -3.73 -11.23
CA ILE A 21 0.57 -2.68 -10.21
C ILE A 21 -0.16 -1.40 -10.66
N ARG A 22 -1.50 -1.40 -10.52
CA ARG A 22 -2.34 -0.24 -10.86
C ARG A 22 -3.42 -0.03 -9.81
N CYS A 23 -3.59 1.22 -9.37
CA CYS A 23 -4.70 1.60 -8.51
C CYS A 23 -6.03 1.54 -9.30
N PRO A 24 -7.05 0.78 -8.85
CA PRO A 24 -8.33 0.65 -9.56
C PRO A 24 -9.15 1.95 -9.54
N TYR A 25 -8.88 2.84 -8.60
CA TYR A 25 -9.66 4.07 -8.41
C TYR A 25 -9.17 5.24 -9.26
N CYS A 26 -7.86 5.40 -9.44
CA CYS A 26 -7.28 6.55 -10.14
C CYS A 26 -6.29 6.18 -11.25
N GLY A 27 -6.05 4.89 -11.48
CA GLY A 27 -5.15 4.40 -12.53
C GLY A 27 -3.66 4.65 -12.28
N HIS A 28 -3.28 5.25 -11.14
CA HIS A 28 -1.90 5.52 -10.78
C HIS A 28 -1.14 4.22 -10.44
N ARG A 29 0.15 4.16 -10.80
CA ARG A 29 0.95 2.93 -10.72
C ARG A 29 1.94 2.91 -9.54
N ILE A 30 2.01 3.99 -8.76
CA ILE A 30 2.85 4.04 -7.56
C ILE A 30 1.98 3.72 -6.35
N LEU A 31 2.29 2.61 -5.71
CA LEU A 31 1.62 2.10 -4.52
C LEU A 31 2.66 1.96 -3.40
N VAL A 32 2.32 2.39 -2.19
CA VAL A 32 3.18 2.26 -1.01
C VAL A 32 2.61 1.22 -0.06
N LYS A 33 3.47 0.40 0.54
CA LYS A 33 3.04 -0.62 1.50
C LYS A 33 2.55 0.05 2.79
N GLU A 34 1.40 -0.37 3.29
CA GLU A 34 0.89 0.15 4.56
C GLU A 34 1.78 -0.25 5.73
N ARG A 35 1.93 0.65 6.71
CA ARG A 35 2.70 0.35 7.93
C ARG A 35 2.02 -0.81 8.66
N PRO A 36 2.76 -1.83 9.11
CA PRO A 36 2.17 -2.92 9.89
C PRO A 36 1.55 -2.36 11.18
N THR A 37 0.46 -2.97 11.62
CA THR A 37 -0.21 -2.66 12.89
C THR A 37 0.58 -3.13 14.10
N THR A 38 1.60 -3.97 13.89
CA THR A 38 2.49 -4.48 14.95
C THR A 38 3.30 -3.34 15.58
N ILE A 39 3.24 -3.26 16.91
CA ILE A 39 4.01 -2.28 17.70
C ILE A 39 5.50 -2.64 17.62
N LYS A 40 6.30 -1.73 17.06
CA LYS A 40 7.76 -1.86 17.03
C LYS A 40 8.35 -1.18 18.27
N ARG A 41 9.01 -1.95 19.14
CA ARG A 41 9.80 -1.41 20.28
C ARG A 41 11.19 -1.01 19.78
N ILE A 42 11.56 0.25 20.02
CA ILE A 42 12.82 0.84 19.59
C ILE A 42 13.45 1.46 20.84
N LYS A 43 14.72 1.15 21.14
CA LYS A 43 15.44 1.82 22.23
C LYS A 43 15.69 3.27 21.82
N ALA A 44 15.35 4.21 22.70
CA ALA A 44 15.85 5.58 22.56
C ALA A 44 17.34 5.57 22.91
N GLU A 45 18.14 6.27 22.11
CA GLU A 45 19.57 6.52 22.39
C GLU A 45 19.72 7.39 23.64
#